data_AF-A0A239IHS0-F1
#
_entry.id   AF-A0A239IHS0-F1
#
_cell.length_a   1.000
_cell.length_b   1.000
_cell.length_c   1.000
_cell.angle_alpha   90.00
_cell.angle_beta   90.00
_cell.angle_gamma   90.00
#
_symmetry.space_group_name_H-M   'P 1'
#
loop_
_entity.id
_entity.type
_entity.pdbx_description
1 polymer ?
#
loop_
_entity_poly.entity_id
_entity_poly.type
_entity_poly.pdbx_seq_one_letter_code
_entity_poly.pdbx_strand_id
1 'polypeptide(L)'
;MRIEDYGFIGDLQTSALVGADGSVDWLCLPSFDSASCFTALLGDETHGHWSIAPDVEILGVTRRYQPGTLVLETDFETADGAVRLIDFMPRRGDGPPRLVRIVEGLRGRVLMRLSLSVRPDYGSITPWVEIVPDGALATAGPSSFHLCTTMPLHVDAGTIDTEFLATAGERDYFTLGWHPSFEHAPLVEDAESALARTATWWREWTDRCTYDGAYRDEVLTSLVVLKAMTDETTGAIVAAPTTSLPEALGGVRNWDYRYCWLRDSVLALEALLAGGYTDEAVAFRDFMLRAGTGDPAKLQIMYGIRGERRLTEFDVEHLPGYENSRPVRVGNAASEQFQLDVYGEVLGVAHKSAEVLGAIDTRLWPRWRAVIEYTENIWELPDDGIWETRGPRRHFTQSKVMAWVVFDRAVRLAERFALDAPVERWRLTRDRIHQEVCENGFDSARGTFTQYYGSEELDASVLLIPLVGFLPPTDERVTSTIDAVAKELGRDGFVSRYSTAHTDDGLPGDEGQFLACSFWLVSALAMNGRVTEARSLFERLVGLSNDLGLLAEEYDVTHQRQVGNFPQAFSHLTLVGAAVAITAAASAG
;
A
#
# COMPACT_ATOMS: atom_id res chain seq x y z
N MET A 1 19.95 6.32 -5.33
CA MET A 1 19.44 5.29 -4.40
C MET A 1 18.30 4.55 -5.09
N ARG A 2 18.19 3.23 -4.87
CA ARG A 2 17.15 2.38 -5.47
C ARG A 2 15.89 2.37 -4.61
N ILE A 3 14.75 1.93 -5.15
CA ILE A 3 13.50 1.79 -4.37
C ILE A 3 13.71 0.82 -3.20
N GLU A 4 14.35 -0.32 -3.45
CA GLU A 4 14.65 -1.33 -2.44
C GLU A 4 15.63 -0.86 -1.35
N ASP A 5 16.36 0.24 -1.58
CA ASP A 5 17.27 0.84 -0.61
C ASP A 5 16.55 1.70 0.44
N TYR A 6 15.21 1.82 0.39
CA TYR A 6 14.43 2.57 1.40
C TYR A 6 13.79 1.66 2.46
N GLY A 7 13.84 2.11 3.71
CA GLY A 7 12.98 1.67 4.80
C GLY A 7 11.74 2.55 4.92
N PHE A 8 10.77 2.10 5.71
CA PHE A 8 9.46 2.73 5.86
C PHE A 8 9.15 2.93 7.35
N ILE A 9 8.71 4.13 7.72
CA ILE A 9 8.24 4.46 9.07
C ILE A 9 6.97 5.30 9.00
N GLY A 10 6.11 5.24 10.02
CA GLY A 10 4.84 5.99 10.00
C GLY A 10 4.21 6.17 11.38
N ASP A 11 3.37 7.20 11.50
CA ASP A 11 2.65 7.58 12.72
C ASP A 11 1.17 7.13 12.72
N LEU A 12 0.81 6.26 11.76
CA LEU A 12 -0.55 5.82 11.45
C LEU A 12 -1.46 6.89 10.83
N GLN A 13 -0.92 7.99 10.31
CA GLN A 13 -1.68 9.00 9.57
C GLN A 13 -0.86 9.64 8.43
N THR A 14 0.46 9.49 8.49
CA THR A 14 1.41 9.69 7.42
C THR A 14 2.65 8.81 7.62
N SER A 15 3.61 8.90 6.70
CA SER A 15 4.82 8.09 6.70
C SER A 15 5.99 8.77 6.01
N ALA A 16 7.19 8.25 6.28
CA ALA A 16 8.44 8.66 5.66
C ALA A 16 9.18 7.46 5.04
N LEU A 17 9.95 7.72 3.97
CA LEU A 17 10.90 6.75 3.43
C LEU A 17 12.33 7.14 3.79
N VAL A 18 13.05 6.20 4.41
CA VAL A 18 14.40 6.39 4.96
C VAL A 18 15.40 5.58 4.15
N GLY A 19 16.30 6.26 3.45
CA GLY A 19 17.37 5.66 2.67
C GLY A 19 18.43 4.96 3.53
N ALA A 20 19.09 3.97 2.93
CA ALA A 20 20.23 3.29 3.56
C ALA A 20 21.43 4.21 3.82
N ASP A 21 21.47 5.38 3.18
CA ASP A 21 22.45 6.44 3.40
C ASP A 21 22.10 7.38 4.57
N GLY A 22 20.98 7.14 5.26
CA GLY A 22 20.51 8.00 6.35
C GLY A 22 19.73 9.23 5.89
N SER A 23 19.32 9.32 4.61
CA SER A 23 18.43 10.38 4.14
C SER A 23 16.95 10.01 4.27
N VAL A 24 16.10 10.99 4.58
CA VAL A 24 14.65 10.89 4.44
C VAL A 24 14.25 11.68 3.19
N ASP A 25 13.94 10.96 2.11
CA ASP A 25 13.75 11.54 0.78
C ASP A 25 12.29 11.71 0.37
N TRP A 26 11.39 11.13 1.17
CA TRP A 26 9.95 11.23 0.98
C TRP A 26 9.24 11.40 2.32
N LEU A 27 8.44 12.46 2.44
CA LEU A 27 7.59 12.72 3.61
C LEU A 27 6.48 13.70 3.23
N CYS A 28 5.23 13.29 3.46
CA CYS A 28 4.04 14.12 3.33
C CYS A 28 3.55 14.55 4.71
N LEU A 29 3.34 15.84 4.96
CA LEU A 29 2.78 16.32 6.23
C LEU A 29 1.57 17.25 5.96
N PRO A 30 0.48 17.13 6.75
CA PRO A 30 0.30 16.24 7.89
C PRO A 30 -0.28 14.85 7.60
N SER A 31 -0.76 14.55 6.40
CA SER A 31 -1.39 13.26 6.06
C SER A 31 -0.75 12.61 4.84
N PHE A 32 -0.97 11.30 4.62
CA PHE A 32 -0.42 10.60 3.45
C PHE A 32 -0.75 11.33 2.12
N ASP A 33 -1.98 11.84 1.98
CA ASP A 33 -2.47 12.55 0.78
C ASP A 33 -2.09 14.04 0.72
N SER A 34 -1.30 14.53 1.69
CA SER A 34 -0.77 15.91 1.67
C SER A 34 0.33 16.06 0.62
N ALA A 35 0.58 17.29 0.17
CA ALA A 35 1.76 17.56 -0.66
C ALA A 35 3.04 17.23 0.11
N SER A 36 4.03 16.65 -0.58
CA SER A 36 5.29 16.27 0.06
C SER A 36 6.09 17.50 0.48
N CYS A 37 6.79 17.37 1.60
CA CYS A 37 7.78 18.35 2.09
C CYS A 37 9.22 17.85 1.92
N PHE A 38 9.41 16.55 1.75
CA PHE A 38 10.61 15.93 1.19
C PHE A 38 10.22 15.19 -0.09
N THR A 39 10.91 15.52 -1.18
CA THR A 39 10.56 15.06 -2.54
C THR A 39 11.79 14.62 -3.33
N ALA A 40 12.95 14.47 -2.68
CA ALA A 40 14.18 14.01 -3.32
C ALA A 40 14.01 12.65 -4.02
N LEU A 41 13.10 11.80 -3.55
CA LEU A 41 12.77 10.53 -4.21
C LEU A 41 12.33 10.71 -5.69
N LEU A 42 11.58 11.77 -6.00
CA LEU A 42 11.10 12.07 -7.36
C LEU A 42 11.90 13.21 -8.02
N GLY A 43 12.94 13.68 -7.35
CA GLY A 43 13.73 14.85 -7.72
C GLY A 43 15.20 14.64 -7.41
N ASP A 44 15.75 15.60 -6.68
CA ASP A 44 17.12 15.60 -6.17
C ASP A 44 17.13 16.23 -4.77
N GLU A 45 18.31 16.36 -4.17
CA GLU A 45 18.49 16.95 -2.84
C GLU A 45 17.91 18.37 -2.70
N THR A 46 17.74 19.11 -3.80
CA THR A 46 17.17 20.46 -3.80
C THR A 46 15.64 20.47 -3.67
N HIS A 47 14.98 19.33 -3.89
CA HIS A 47 13.52 19.14 -3.81
C HIS A 47 13.04 18.71 -2.41
N GLY A 48 13.95 18.76 -1.43
CA GLY A 48 13.68 18.55 -0.02
C GLY A 48 14.04 17.14 0.43
N HIS A 49 14.81 17.08 1.51
CA HIS A 49 15.32 15.86 2.15
C HIS A 49 15.74 16.16 3.58
N TRP A 50 15.97 15.10 4.37
CA TRP A 50 16.66 15.22 5.66
C TRP A 50 17.70 14.11 5.81
N SER A 51 18.97 14.45 5.68
CA SER A 51 20.09 13.52 5.84
C SER A 51 20.76 13.65 7.20
N ILE A 52 21.06 12.51 7.83
CA ILE A 52 21.96 12.39 8.98
C ILE A 52 22.84 11.17 8.73
N ALA A 53 24.13 11.38 8.47
CA ALA A 53 25.06 10.32 8.10
C ALA A 53 26.50 10.64 8.52
N PRO A 54 27.40 9.64 8.54
CA PRO A 54 28.83 9.91 8.69
C PRO A 54 29.36 10.84 7.59
N ASP A 55 30.13 11.86 7.97
CA ASP A 55 30.84 12.77 7.04
C ASP A 55 32.23 12.22 6.68
N VAL A 56 32.34 10.89 6.68
CA VAL A 56 33.55 10.12 6.42
C VAL A 56 33.17 8.89 5.59
N GLU A 57 34.17 8.18 5.07
CA GLU A 57 33.93 6.95 4.30
C GLU A 57 33.17 5.91 5.13
N ILE A 58 32.01 5.51 4.60
CA ILE A 58 31.17 4.43 5.15
C ILE A 58 31.69 3.10 4.59
N LEU A 59 32.18 2.24 5.49
CA LEU A 59 32.73 0.92 5.18
C LEU A 59 31.65 -0.17 5.15
N GLY A 60 30.51 0.06 5.79
CA GLY A 60 29.39 -0.87 5.82
C GLY A 60 28.13 -0.24 6.37
N VAL A 61 26.99 -0.73 5.90
CA VAL A 61 25.65 -0.35 6.38
C VAL A 61 24.88 -1.62 6.72
N THR A 62 24.18 -1.61 7.85
CA THR A 62 23.25 -2.70 8.21
C THR A 62 21.98 -2.10 8.78
N ARG A 63 20.82 -2.55 8.30
CA ARG A 63 19.53 -2.06 8.77
C ARG A 63 18.69 -3.17 9.37
N ARG A 64 17.78 -2.77 10.26
CA ARG A 64 16.73 -3.63 10.80
C ARG A 64 15.66 -2.78 11.48
N TYR A 65 14.45 -3.30 11.54
CA TYR A 65 13.52 -2.83 12.56
C TYR A 65 13.86 -3.43 13.91
N GLN A 66 13.61 -2.70 14.99
CA GLN A 66 13.57 -3.34 16.30
C GLN A 66 12.48 -4.42 16.30
N PRO A 67 12.71 -5.59 16.93
CA PRO A 67 11.76 -6.69 16.88
C PRO A 67 10.34 -6.27 17.31
N GLY A 68 9.36 -6.57 16.44
CA GLY A 68 7.95 -6.27 16.66
C GLY A 68 7.58 -4.78 16.53
N THR A 69 8.42 -3.95 15.93
CA THR A 69 8.14 -2.50 15.80
C THR A 69 8.44 -1.94 14.42
N LEU A 70 8.00 -0.69 14.21
CA LEU A 70 8.38 0.14 13.08
C LEU A 70 9.38 1.23 13.50
N VAL A 71 10.33 0.86 14.38
CA VAL A 71 11.50 1.68 14.74
C VAL A 71 12.67 1.16 13.95
N LEU A 72 13.18 1.96 13.01
CA LEU A 72 14.26 1.59 12.12
C LEU A 72 15.62 1.90 12.77
N GLU A 73 16.54 0.95 12.73
CA GLU A 73 17.93 1.12 13.12
C GLU A 73 18.82 0.94 11.89
N THR A 74 19.64 1.95 11.59
CA THR A 74 20.67 1.92 10.54
C THR A 74 22.05 2.06 11.18
N ASP A 75 22.83 0.99 11.16
CA ASP A 75 24.21 0.95 11.66
C ASP A 75 25.17 1.31 10.53
N PHE A 76 25.99 2.33 10.76
CA PHE A 76 27.10 2.72 9.89
C PHE A 76 28.44 2.33 10.51
N GLU A 77 29.26 1.64 9.74
CA GLU A 77 30.64 1.28 10.09
C GLU A 77 31.62 2.20 9.36
N THR A 78 32.60 2.77 10.08
CA THR A 78 33.62 3.66 9.52
C THR A 78 35.01 3.25 10.03
N ALA A 79 36.08 3.89 9.52
CA ALA A 79 37.43 3.60 9.98
C ALA A 79 37.67 3.95 11.46
N ASP A 80 36.98 4.98 11.96
CA ASP A 80 37.19 5.56 13.29
C ASP A 80 36.15 5.10 14.33
N GLY A 81 35.13 4.36 13.91
CA GLY A 81 34.06 3.93 14.81
C GLY A 81 32.85 3.31 14.12
N ALA A 82 31.77 3.20 14.90
CA ALA A 82 30.47 2.80 14.42
C ALA A 82 29.39 3.60 15.12
N VAL A 83 28.32 3.90 14.40
CA VAL A 83 27.21 4.72 14.86
C VAL A 83 25.89 4.11 14.40
N ARG A 84 24.86 4.23 15.22
CA ARG A 84 23.48 3.86 14.87
C ARG A 84 22.64 5.09 14.69
N LEU A 85 21.90 5.15 13.61
CA LEU A 85 20.79 6.07 13.42
C LEU A 85 19.48 5.33 13.72
N ILE A 86 18.68 5.86 14.63
CA ILE A 86 17.38 5.33 15.02
C ILE A 86 16.30 6.28 14.51
N ASP A 87 15.49 5.83 13.56
CA ASP A 87 14.43 6.60 12.93
C ASP A 87 13.05 6.05 13.32
N PHE A 88 12.16 6.93 13.78
CA PHE A 88 10.78 6.55 14.08
C PHE A 88 9.83 7.74 14.05
N MET A 89 8.56 7.45 13.85
CA MET A 89 7.47 8.42 13.94
C MET A 89 6.56 8.03 15.11
N PRO A 90 6.49 8.82 16.19
CA PRO A 90 5.58 8.53 17.30
C PRO A 90 4.12 8.63 16.86
N ARG A 91 3.30 7.65 17.25
CA ARG A 91 1.83 7.74 17.12
C ARG A 91 1.35 9.05 17.75
N ARG A 92 0.71 9.90 16.94
CA ARG A 92 0.42 11.29 17.34
C ARG A 92 -0.91 11.47 18.08
N GLY A 93 -1.88 10.57 17.93
CA GLY A 93 -3.23 10.78 18.46
C GLY A 93 -3.82 12.09 17.91
N ASP A 94 -4.26 13.00 18.80
CA ASP A 94 -4.74 14.34 18.40
C ASP A 94 -3.60 15.38 18.26
N GLY A 95 -2.35 14.96 18.45
CA GLY A 95 -1.18 15.81 18.36
C GLY A 95 -0.65 16.01 16.94
N PRO A 96 0.36 16.87 16.77
CA PRO A 96 1.04 17.11 15.50
C PRO A 96 1.90 15.91 15.07
N PRO A 97 2.11 15.69 13.75
CA PRO A 97 3.10 14.73 13.26
C PRO A 97 4.52 15.11 13.68
N ARG A 98 5.31 14.08 13.98
CA ARG A 98 6.71 14.20 14.36
C ARG A 98 7.53 13.08 13.73
N LEU A 99 8.70 13.43 13.23
CA LEU A 99 9.76 12.49 12.87
C LEU A 99 10.91 12.68 13.85
N VAL A 100 11.30 11.61 14.55
CA VAL A 100 12.37 11.62 15.55
C VAL A 100 13.52 10.77 15.05
N ARG A 101 14.73 11.32 15.18
CA ARG A 101 15.98 10.71 14.74
C ARG A 101 16.99 10.78 15.87
N ILE A 102 17.56 9.64 16.27
CA ILE A 102 18.53 9.54 17.36
C ILE A 102 19.83 8.96 16.81
N VAL A 103 20.94 9.65 17.05
CA VAL A 103 22.28 9.17 16.69
C VAL A 103 22.93 8.62 17.94
N GLU A 104 23.24 7.32 17.94
CA GLU A 104 23.88 6.61 19.05
C GLU A 104 25.29 6.18 18.65
N GLY A 105 26.31 6.66 19.37
CA GLY A 105 27.67 6.19 19.18
C GLY A 105 27.84 4.76 19.71
N LEU A 106 28.13 3.80 18.83
CA LEU A 106 28.33 2.40 19.22
C LEU A 106 29.78 2.12 19.64
N ARG A 107 30.73 2.70 18.91
CA ARG A 107 32.18 2.52 19.11
C ARG A 107 32.94 3.69 18.53
N GLY A 108 34.06 4.03 19.16
CA GLY A 108 34.96 5.05 18.64
C GLY A 108 34.32 6.44 18.61
N ARG A 109 34.70 7.22 17.60
CA ARG A 109 34.22 8.59 17.39
C ARG A 109 34.02 8.81 15.91
N VAL A 110 32.78 9.09 15.50
CA VAL A 110 32.41 9.25 14.10
C VAL A 110 32.00 10.69 13.85
N LEU A 111 32.66 11.35 12.90
CA LEU A 111 32.22 12.66 12.42
C LEU A 111 30.92 12.48 11.63
N MET A 112 29.89 13.20 12.03
CA MET A 112 28.55 13.14 11.46
C MET A 112 28.17 14.48 10.86
N ARG A 113 27.34 14.45 9.83
CA ARG A 113 26.70 15.62 9.25
C ARG A 113 25.20 15.45 9.21
N LEU A 114 24.49 16.52 9.54
CA LEU A 114 23.06 16.68 9.29
C LEU A 114 22.87 17.75 8.22
N SER A 115 22.02 17.46 7.25
CA SER A 115 21.49 18.41 6.26
C SER A 115 19.97 18.27 6.21
N LEU A 116 19.25 19.34 6.53
CA LEU A 116 17.78 19.40 6.47
C LEU A 116 17.35 20.48 5.48
N SER A 117 16.73 20.05 4.39
CA SER A 117 16.12 20.93 3.40
C SER A 117 14.63 20.62 3.33
N VAL A 118 13.79 21.48 3.92
CA VAL A 118 12.34 21.36 3.80
C VAL A 118 11.88 22.08 2.54
N ARG A 119 11.12 21.41 1.68
CA ARG A 119 10.58 21.97 0.43
C ARG A 119 9.12 21.56 0.22
N PRO A 120 8.16 22.31 0.80
CA PRO A 120 6.73 22.01 0.67
C PRO A 120 6.25 22.11 -0.78
N ASP A 121 5.04 21.59 -1.01
CA ASP A 121 4.38 21.59 -2.33
C ASP A 121 5.22 20.88 -3.40
N TYR A 122 5.64 19.65 -3.08
CA TYR A 122 6.41 18.78 -3.99
C TYR A 122 7.73 19.41 -4.43
N GLY A 123 8.43 20.07 -3.51
CA GLY A 123 9.71 20.70 -3.80
C GLY A 123 9.62 22.13 -4.34
N SER A 124 8.43 22.67 -4.61
CA SER A 124 8.25 23.94 -5.33
C SER A 124 8.49 25.19 -4.45
N ILE A 125 8.31 25.06 -3.12
CA ILE A 125 8.40 26.19 -2.19
C ILE A 125 9.67 26.09 -1.34
N THR A 126 10.44 27.18 -1.32
CA THR A 126 11.54 27.37 -0.34
C THR A 126 10.99 28.12 0.89
N PRO A 127 11.02 27.53 2.10
CA PRO A 127 10.54 28.18 3.31
C PRO A 127 11.49 29.27 3.81
N TRP A 128 10.96 30.18 4.63
CA TRP A 128 11.79 31.07 5.44
C TRP A 128 12.25 30.34 6.70
N VAL A 129 13.56 30.33 6.96
CA VAL A 129 14.17 29.58 8.06
C VAL A 129 14.77 30.54 9.10
N GLU A 130 14.39 30.34 10.36
CA GLU A 130 14.87 31.12 11.50
C GLU A 130 15.47 30.19 12.56
N ILE A 131 16.67 30.52 13.05
CA ILE A 131 17.24 29.85 14.23
C ILE A 131 16.51 30.36 15.47
N VAL A 132 16.03 29.41 16.29
CA VAL A 132 15.30 29.64 17.53
C VAL A 132 16.06 28.98 18.70
N PRO A 133 15.76 29.32 19.98
CA PRO A 133 16.55 28.83 21.12
C PRO A 133 16.67 27.31 21.23
N ASP A 134 15.68 26.56 20.72
CA ASP A 134 15.61 25.10 20.77
C ASP A 134 15.81 24.44 19.39
N GLY A 135 16.32 25.17 18.39
CA GLY A 135 16.68 24.63 17.08
C GLY A 135 16.38 25.59 15.92
N ALA A 136 15.55 25.18 14.97
CA ALA A 136 15.19 25.99 13.80
C ALA A 136 13.72 25.86 13.41
N LEU A 137 13.13 26.95 12.95
CA LEU A 137 11.76 27.04 12.47
C LEU A 137 11.75 27.38 10.97
N ALA A 138 11.18 26.52 10.15
CA ALA A 138 10.98 26.75 8.72
C ALA A 138 9.49 26.97 8.43
N THR A 139 9.12 28.14 7.89
CA THR A 139 7.72 28.49 7.63
C THR A 139 7.47 28.76 6.15
N ALA A 140 6.40 28.15 5.62
CA ALA A 140 5.93 28.36 4.25
C ALA A 140 4.40 28.21 4.17
N GLY A 141 3.71 29.31 3.84
CA GLY A 141 2.25 29.30 3.66
C GLY A 141 1.53 28.76 4.91
N PRO A 142 0.71 27.69 4.79
CA PRO A 142 -0.03 27.13 5.92
C PRO A 142 0.82 26.27 6.86
N SER A 143 2.08 26.00 6.52
CA SER A 143 2.91 25.00 7.18
C SER A 143 4.09 25.65 7.93
N SER A 144 4.33 25.15 9.14
CA SER A 144 5.52 25.44 9.94
C SER A 144 6.18 24.14 10.37
N PHE A 145 7.50 24.06 10.21
CA PHE A 145 8.31 22.90 10.51
C PHE A 145 9.36 23.28 11.56
N HIS A 146 9.36 22.61 12.70
CA HIS A 146 10.25 22.90 13.82
C HIS A 146 11.24 21.75 13.99
N LEU A 147 12.50 22.01 13.66
CA LEU A 147 13.61 21.13 14.03
C LEU A 147 14.03 21.48 15.45
N CYS A 148 13.86 20.53 16.38
CA CYS A 148 14.38 20.63 17.73
C CYS A 148 15.68 19.84 17.88
N THR A 149 16.73 20.51 18.34
CA THR A 149 18.03 19.92 18.66
C THR A 149 18.86 20.87 19.52
N THR A 150 19.81 20.33 20.26
CA THR A 150 20.83 21.12 20.99
C THR A 150 22.06 21.44 20.15
N MET A 151 22.14 20.90 18.92
CA MET A 151 23.29 21.12 18.05
C MET A 151 23.34 22.56 17.53
N PRO A 152 24.55 23.14 17.36
CA PRO A 152 24.68 24.43 16.71
C PRO A 152 24.29 24.30 15.23
N LEU A 153 23.36 25.13 14.79
CA LEU A 153 22.82 25.08 13.43
C LEU A 153 23.36 26.23 12.57
N HIS A 154 23.66 25.92 11.32
CA HIS A 154 23.90 26.89 10.26
C HIS A 154 22.74 26.85 9.26
N VAL A 155 22.39 27.99 8.69
CA VAL A 155 21.37 28.09 7.64
C VAL A 155 22.02 28.71 6.41
N ASP A 156 21.99 28.00 5.30
CA ASP A 156 22.39 28.50 3.98
C ASP A 156 21.31 28.17 2.94
N ALA A 157 20.90 29.17 2.17
CA ALA A 157 19.87 29.04 1.13
C ALA A 157 18.59 28.25 1.56
N GLY A 158 18.17 28.38 2.82
CA GLY A 158 16.99 27.68 3.36
C GLY A 158 17.22 26.18 3.63
N THR A 159 18.46 25.73 3.68
CA THR A 159 18.91 24.43 4.19
C THR A 159 19.56 24.63 5.55
N ILE A 160 19.30 23.73 6.48
CA ILE A 160 19.84 23.73 7.85
C ILE A 160 20.93 22.65 7.91
N ASP A 161 22.15 23.06 8.22
CA ASP A 161 23.32 22.18 8.30
C ASP A 161 23.91 22.16 9.72
N THR A 162 24.47 21.02 10.12
CA THR A 162 25.37 20.93 11.27
C THR A 162 26.34 19.76 11.14
N GLU A 163 27.54 19.93 11.68
CA GLU A 163 28.56 18.89 11.83
C GLU A 163 28.78 18.63 13.31
N PHE A 164 28.83 17.37 13.71
CA PHE A 164 28.98 16.97 15.10
C PHE A 164 29.72 15.64 15.24
N LEU A 165 30.16 15.32 16.45
CA LEU A 165 30.92 14.11 16.72
C LEU A 165 30.09 13.12 17.54
N ALA A 166 29.65 12.02 16.92
CA ALA A 166 29.02 10.93 17.63
C ALA A 166 30.10 10.13 18.40
N THR A 167 30.04 10.19 19.73
CA THR A 167 31.00 9.48 20.61
C THR A 167 30.37 8.23 21.21
N ALA A 168 31.14 7.15 21.29
CA ALA A 168 30.67 5.89 21.88
C ALA A 168 29.99 6.07 23.25
N GLY A 169 28.76 5.57 23.37
CA GLY A 169 27.92 5.65 24.57
C GLY A 169 27.09 6.93 24.72
N GLU A 170 27.27 7.91 23.82
CA GLU A 170 26.47 9.14 23.78
C GLU A 170 25.35 9.05 22.74
N ARG A 171 24.32 9.86 22.95
CA ARG A 171 23.17 9.97 22.06
C ARG A 171 22.83 11.42 21.76
N ASP A 172 22.65 11.73 20.49
CA ASP A 172 22.22 13.02 19.98
C ASP A 172 20.82 12.92 19.38
N TYR A 173 20.00 13.95 19.60
CA TYR A 173 18.56 13.90 19.32
C TYR A 173 18.15 15.00 18.34
N PHE A 174 17.32 14.62 17.38
CA PHE A 174 16.75 15.52 16.40
C PHE A 174 15.29 15.19 16.16
N THR A 175 14.41 16.17 16.38
CA THR A 175 12.96 16.00 16.17
C THR A 175 12.47 17.03 15.18
N LEU A 176 11.84 16.60 14.10
CA LEU A 176 11.12 17.47 13.17
C LEU A 176 9.63 17.37 13.44
N GLY A 177 9.02 18.44 13.94
CA GLY A 177 7.57 18.57 14.09
C GLY A 177 6.97 19.45 13.00
N TRP A 178 5.71 19.20 12.64
CA TRP A 178 4.92 20.11 11.81
C TRP A 178 3.71 20.63 12.58
N HIS A 179 3.35 21.89 12.35
CA HIS A 179 2.10 22.48 12.84
C HIS A 179 1.59 23.53 11.85
N PRO A 180 0.29 23.90 11.92
CA PRO A 180 -0.22 25.04 11.17
C PRO A 180 0.58 26.30 11.52
N SER A 181 1.02 27.05 10.51
CA SER A 181 1.91 28.22 10.69
C SER A 181 1.27 29.37 11.48
N PHE A 182 -0.05 29.38 11.59
CA PHE A 182 -0.83 30.34 12.38
C PHE A 182 -1.13 29.87 13.81
N GLU A 183 -0.60 28.72 14.21
CA GLU A 183 -0.67 28.19 15.57
C GLU A 183 0.69 28.26 16.27
N HIS A 184 0.68 28.17 17.60
CA HIS A 184 1.93 28.12 18.37
C HIS A 184 2.63 26.78 18.17
N ALA A 185 3.97 26.83 18.10
CA ALA A 185 4.79 25.63 18.08
C ALA A 185 4.45 24.74 19.30
N PRO A 186 4.11 23.47 19.08
CA PRO A 186 3.78 22.53 20.14
C PRO A 186 5.02 22.23 20.98
N LEU A 187 4.83 21.91 22.26
CA LEU A 187 5.94 21.45 23.10
C LEU A 187 6.52 20.15 22.53
N VAL A 188 7.83 20.15 22.31
CA VAL A 188 8.51 18.96 21.85
C VAL A 188 8.79 18.04 23.02
N GLU A 189 8.41 16.80 22.80
CA GLU A 189 8.56 15.73 23.76
C GLU A 189 10.00 15.19 23.77
N ASP A 190 10.44 14.72 24.93
CA ASP A 190 11.70 14.00 25.10
C ASP A 190 11.81 12.79 24.16
N ALA A 191 12.88 12.72 23.38
CA ALA A 191 13.05 11.73 22.31
C ALA A 191 13.16 10.30 22.85
N GLU A 192 13.82 10.09 24.00
CA GLU A 192 13.92 8.77 24.64
C GLU A 192 12.55 8.29 25.14
N SER A 193 11.78 9.19 25.75
CA SER A 193 10.40 8.91 26.17
C SER A 193 9.51 8.57 24.98
N ALA A 194 9.64 9.31 23.87
CA ALA A 194 8.92 9.03 22.64
C ALA A 194 9.32 7.66 22.05
N LEU A 195 10.61 7.33 22.00
CA LEU A 195 11.12 6.05 21.51
C LEU A 195 10.56 4.89 22.35
N ALA A 196 10.65 4.99 23.67
CA ALA A 196 10.18 3.95 24.59
C ALA A 196 8.68 3.69 24.41
N ARG A 197 7.85 4.73 24.27
CA ARG A 197 6.41 4.56 24.05
C ARG A 197 6.06 4.04 22.66
N THR A 198 6.73 4.53 21.61
CA THR A 198 6.53 4.01 20.24
C THR A 198 6.86 2.53 20.18
N ALA A 199 8.00 2.12 20.74
CA ALA A 199 8.41 0.72 20.75
C ALA A 199 7.47 -0.15 21.60
N THR A 200 7.02 0.35 22.75
CA THR A 200 6.05 -0.36 23.60
C THR A 200 4.72 -0.55 22.89
N TRP A 201 4.17 0.51 22.29
CA TRP A 201 2.89 0.44 21.58
C TRP A 201 2.93 -0.55 20.41
N TRP A 202 4.00 -0.54 19.62
CA TRP A 202 4.15 -1.49 18.51
C TRP A 202 4.27 -2.94 18.99
N ARG A 203 5.01 -3.20 20.08
CA ARG A 203 5.10 -4.56 20.67
C ARG A 203 3.75 -5.01 21.21
N GLU A 204 3.06 -4.16 21.96
CA GLU A 204 1.70 -4.42 22.42
C GLU A 204 0.75 -4.72 21.26
N TRP A 205 0.89 -4.01 20.14
CA TRP A 205 0.10 -4.26 18.94
C TRP A 205 0.45 -5.60 18.31
N THR A 206 1.73 -5.87 18.03
CA THR A 206 2.21 -7.10 17.37
C THR A 206 2.01 -8.36 18.22
N ASP A 207 2.06 -8.26 19.54
CA ASP A 207 1.82 -9.36 20.48
C ASP A 207 0.37 -9.88 20.44
N ARG A 208 -0.57 -9.12 19.85
CA ARG A 208 -1.95 -9.57 19.59
C ARG A 208 -2.06 -10.49 18.38
N CYS A 209 -1.02 -10.60 17.56
CA CYS A 209 -1.05 -11.41 16.35
C CYS A 209 -1.32 -12.89 16.68
N THR A 210 -2.44 -13.42 16.22
CA THR A 210 -2.83 -14.82 16.46
C THR A 210 -2.37 -15.78 15.37
N TYR A 211 -1.75 -15.29 14.30
CA TYR A 211 -1.30 -16.12 13.20
C TYR A 211 -0.07 -16.95 13.60
N ASP A 212 -0.19 -18.28 13.49
CA ASP A 212 0.85 -19.27 13.78
C ASP A 212 1.16 -20.21 12.59
N GLY A 213 0.65 -19.85 11.40
CA GLY A 213 0.81 -20.61 10.16
C GLY A 213 2.20 -20.49 9.51
N ALA A 214 2.28 -20.97 8.26
CA ALA A 214 3.50 -20.87 7.45
C ALA A 214 3.90 -19.40 7.22
N TYR A 215 5.22 -19.15 7.19
CA TYR A 215 5.79 -17.82 6.90
C TYR A 215 5.33 -16.72 7.87
N ARG A 216 5.29 -17.07 9.16
CA ARG A 216 4.77 -16.18 10.23
C ARG A 216 5.49 -14.84 10.28
N ASP A 217 6.80 -14.83 10.11
CA ASP A 217 7.59 -13.60 10.26
C ASP A 217 7.33 -12.65 9.08
N GLU A 218 7.23 -13.17 7.86
CA GLU A 218 6.86 -12.42 6.66
C GLU A 218 5.43 -11.87 6.75
N VAL A 219 4.50 -12.67 7.30
CA VAL A 219 3.12 -12.24 7.57
C VAL A 219 3.11 -11.12 8.61
N LEU A 220 3.84 -11.26 9.72
CA LEU A 220 3.87 -10.24 10.76
C LEU A 220 4.47 -8.92 10.25
N THR A 221 5.57 -8.97 9.49
CA THR A 221 6.16 -7.80 8.85
C THR A 221 5.17 -7.12 7.92
N SER A 222 4.48 -7.88 7.06
CA SER A 222 3.46 -7.35 6.17
C SER A 222 2.30 -6.70 6.93
N LEU A 223 1.84 -7.30 8.03
CA LEU A 223 0.78 -6.74 8.87
C LEU A 223 1.21 -5.43 9.56
N VAL A 224 2.46 -5.31 10.01
CA VAL A 224 3.01 -4.06 10.56
C VAL A 224 3.01 -2.96 9.50
N VAL A 225 3.47 -3.27 8.27
CA VAL A 225 3.48 -2.33 7.14
C VAL A 225 2.07 -1.86 6.81
N LEU A 226 1.12 -2.79 6.68
CA LEU A 226 -0.29 -2.49 6.44
C LEU A 226 -0.91 -1.64 7.55
N LYS A 227 -0.62 -1.95 8.82
CA LYS A 227 -1.06 -1.15 9.95
C LYS A 227 -0.55 0.28 9.86
N ALA A 228 0.71 0.46 9.51
CA ALA A 228 1.30 1.80 9.37
C ALA A 228 0.81 2.57 8.14
N MET A 229 0.24 1.90 7.13
CA MET A 229 -0.49 2.54 6.01
C MET A 229 -1.99 2.74 6.31
N THR A 230 -2.47 2.32 7.48
CA THR A 230 -3.85 2.53 7.93
C THR A 230 -3.96 3.84 8.70
N ASP A 231 -4.74 4.80 8.19
CA ASP A 231 -5.06 6.02 8.92
C ASP A 231 -5.92 5.69 10.15
N GLU A 232 -5.35 5.92 11.33
CA GLU A 232 -5.96 5.53 12.59
C GLU A 232 -7.27 6.26 12.90
N THR A 233 -7.42 7.49 12.41
CA THR A 233 -8.61 8.31 12.67
C THR A 233 -9.78 7.88 11.82
N THR A 234 -9.51 7.58 10.55
CA THR A 234 -10.53 7.36 9.53
C THR A 234 -10.80 5.90 9.26
N GLY A 235 -9.82 5.03 9.51
CA GLY A 235 -9.79 3.62 9.15
C GLY A 235 -9.35 3.35 7.70
N ALA A 236 -9.01 4.38 6.91
CA ALA A 236 -8.63 4.21 5.51
C ALA A 236 -7.24 3.58 5.38
N ILE A 237 -7.03 2.71 4.38
CA ILE A 237 -5.71 2.15 4.07
C ILE A 237 -5.28 2.72 2.72
N VAL A 238 -4.11 3.36 2.66
CA VAL A 238 -3.57 3.84 1.38
C VAL A 238 -2.99 2.68 0.56
N ALA A 239 -3.12 2.73 -0.77
CA ALA A 239 -2.54 1.71 -1.64
C ALA A 239 -1.00 1.70 -1.56
N ALA A 240 -0.40 2.88 -1.41
CA ALA A 240 1.00 3.07 -1.04
C ALA A 240 1.18 4.48 -0.45
N PRO A 241 2.24 4.74 0.33
CA PRO A 241 2.53 6.07 0.86
C PRO A 241 3.21 7.00 -0.15
N THR A 242 3.44 6.55 -1.39
CA THR A 242 4.17 7.27 -2.45
C THR A 242 3.28 7.57 -3.66
N THR A 243 3.79 8.45 -4.51
CA THR A 243 3.26 8.68 -5.85
C THR A 243 4.36 8.53 -6.89
N SER A 244 3.98 8.18 -8.12
CA SER A 244 4.75 8.35 -9.35
C SER A 244 6.10 7.64 -9.38
N LEU A 245 6.27 6.62 -8.54
CA LEU A 245 7.30 5.63 -8.79
C LEU A 245 6.89 4.80 -10.02
N PRO A 246 7.80 4.57 -10.97
CA PRO A 246 7.45 4.09 -12.30
C PRO A 246 7.26 2.58 -12.33
N GLU A 247 6.21 2.08 -12.97
CA GLU A 247 6.03 0.64 -13.26
C GLU A 247 7.12 0.12 -14.23
N ALA A 248 7.69 1.00 -15.06
CA ALA A 248 8.87 0.72 -15.87
C ALA A 248 9.79 1.94 -15.88
N LEU A 249 11.09 1.74 -15.62
CA LEU A 249 12.08 2.82 -15.56
C LEU A 249 12.11 3.62 -16.88
N GLY A 250 12.00 4.94 -16.78
CA GLY A 250 11.87 5.87 -17.91
C GLY A 250 10.49 5.86 -18.58
N GLY A 251 9.56 5.06 -18.08
CA GLY A 251 8.20 4.89 -18.59
C GLY A 251 7.22 5.97 -18.16
N VAL A 252 6.00 5.87 -18.69
CA VAL A 252 4.91 6.83 -18.49
C VAL A 252 3.84 6.36 -17.51
N ARG A 253 3.95 5.13 -16.99
CA ARG A 253 3.01 4.50 -16.06
C ARG A 253 3.46 4.78 -14.62
N ASN A 254 3.11 5.98 -14.15
CA ASN A 254 3.55 6.55 -12.88
C ASN A 254 2.31 7.16 -12.19
N TRP A 255 1.85 6.57 -11.09
CA TRP A 255 0.52 6.86 -10.50
C TRP A 255 0.60 7.29 -9.04
N ASP A 256 -0.37 8.08 -8.59
CA ASP A 256 -0.51 8.47 -7.19
C ASP A 256 -1.35 7.45 -6.41
N TYR A 257 -0.72 6.79 -5.45
CA TYR A 257 -1.30 5.67 -4.70
C TYR A 257 -1.62 6.03 -3.23
N ARG A 258 -1.53 7.31 -2.87
CA ARG A 258 -1.76 7.82 -1.51
C ARG A 258 -3.24 7.90 -1.11
N TYR A 259 -4.09 7.15 -1.81
CA TYR A 259 -5.54 7.11 -1.67
C TYR A 259 -6.01 5.72 -1.25
N CYS A 260 -7.25 5.63 -0.79
CA CYS A 260 -7.86 4.37 -0.37
C CYS A 260 -8.70 3.79 -1.51
N TRP A 261 -8.27 2.64 -2.03
CA TRP A 261 -9.05 1.86 -3.00
C TRP A 261 -10.07 0.97 -2.29
N LEU A 262 -11.30 0.97 -2.79
CA LEU A 262 -12.33 0.06 -2.32
C LEU A 262 -12.08 -1.38 -2.78
N ARG A 263 -11.30 -1.61 -3.83
CA ARG A 263 -10.89 -2.94 -4.30
C ARG A 263 -10.04 -3.69 -3.28
N ASP A 264 -9.09 -3.00 -2.66
CA ASP A 264 -8.12 -3.63 -1.76
C ASP A 264 -8.75 -4.01 -0.41
N SER A 265 -10.00 -3.59 -0.19
CA SER A 265 -10.78 -3.68 1.03
C SER A 265 -11.00 -5.08 1.56
N VAL A 266 -11.44 -6.00 0.70
CA VAL A 266 -11.72 -7.38 1.13
C VAL A 266 -10.42 -8.04 1.55
N LEU A 267 -9.36 -7.87 0.77
CA LEU A 267 -8.04 -8.41 1.08
C LEU A 267 -7.46 -7.81 2.36
N ALA A 268 -7.60 -6.51 2.58
CA ALA A 268 -7.22 -5.84 3.82
C ALA A 268 -7.95 -6.42 5.03
N LEU A 269 -9.27 -6.57 4.91
CA LEU A 269 -10.08 -7.18 5.95
C LEU A 269 -9.63 -8.62 6.23
N GLU A 270 -9.40 -9.44 5.20
CA GLU A 270 -8.97 -10.82 5.36
C GLU A 270 -7.58 -10.96 5.97
N ALA A 271 -6.62 -10.13 5.54
CA ALA A 271 -5.27 -10.12 6.10
C ALA A 271 -5.28 -9.74 7.58
N LEU A 272 -5.98 -8.66 7.95
CA LEU A 272 -6.09 -8.20 9.33
C LEU A 272 -6.79 -9.25 10.21
N LEU A 273 -7.89 -9.85 9.73
CA LEU A 273 -8.60 -10.89 10.46
C LEU A 273 -7.78 -12.18 10.62
N ALA A 274 -7.00 -12.56 9.62
CA ALA A 274 -6.08 -13.70 9.72
C ALA A 274 -5.01 -13.48 10.82
N GLY A 275 -4.61 -12.22 11.04
CA GLY A 275 -3.74 -11.82 12.14
C GLY A 275 -4.45 -11.63 13.49
N GLY A 276 -5.79 -11.70 13.57
CA GLY A 276 -6.56 -11.46 14.79
C GLY A 276 -6.92 -9.97 15.05
N TYR A 277 -6.61 -9.07 14.11
CA TYR A 277 -6.80 -7.62 14.23
C TYR A 277 -8.22 -7.18 13.86
N THR A 278 -9.18 -7.52 14.74
CA THR A 278 -10.61 -7.26 14.48
C THR A 278 -10.98 -5.77 14.56
N ASP A 279 -10.32 -4.98 15.41
CA ASP A 279 -10.61 -3.56 15.56
C ASP A 279 -10.26 -2.78 14.29
N GLU A 280 -9.10 -3.06 13.70
CA GLU A 280 -8.65 -2.50 12.42
C GLU A 280 -9.60 -2.88 11.28
N ALA A 281 -10.00 -4.14 11.21
CA ALA A 281 -10.99 -4.65 10.28
C ALA A 281 -12.33 -3.89 10.37
N VAL A 282 -12.80 -3.63 11.59
CA VAL A 282 -14.03 -2.86 11.85
C VAL A 282 -13.88 -1.39 11.46
N ALA A 283 -12.75 -0.75 11.80
CA ALA A 283 -12.49 0.64 11.45
C ALA A 283 -12.47 0.84 9.92
N PHE A 284 -11.83 -0.08 9.19
CA PHE A 284 -11.79 -0.06 7.74
C PHE A 284 -13.19 -0.25 7.10
N ARG A 285 -13.98 -1.20 7.63
CA ARG A 285 -15.40 -1.33 7.23
C ARG A 285 -16.16 -0.01 7.43
N ASP A 286 -15.96 0.65 8.56
CA ASP A 286 -16.64 1.90 8.90
C ASP A 286 -16.19 3.06 8.01
N PHE A 287 -14.91 3.10 7.58
CA PHE A 287 -14.43 4.00 6.54
C PHE A 287 -15.24 3.85 5.26
N MET A 288 -15.37 2.64 4.72
CA MET A 288 -16.10 2.42 3.46
C MET A 288 -17.59 2.73 3.61
N LEU A 289 -18.17 2.34 4.74
CA LEU A 289 -19.54 2.71 5.08
C LEU A 289 -19.70 4.22 5.15
N ARG A 290 -18.69 5.02 5.47
CA ARG A 290 -18.77 6.48 5.43
C ARG A 290 -18.53 7.03 4.01
N ALA A 291 -17.44 6.63 3.36
CA ALA A 291 -17.01 7.14 2.06
C ALA A 291 -17.98 6.79 0.92
N GLY A 292 -18.46 5.54 0.88
CA GLY A 292 -19.42 5.05 -0.09
C GLY A 292 -20.88 5.39 0.23
N THR A 293 -21.15 6.44 1.02
CA THR A 293 -22.53 6.89 1.30
C THR A 293 -23.13 7.63 0.11
N GLY A 294 -24.45 7.54 -0.02
CA GLY A 294 -25.23 8.31 -1.00
C GLY A 294 -25.80 7.44 -2.11
N ASP A 295 -25.85 8.01 -3.31
CA ASP A 295 -26.35 7.37 -4.52
C ASP A 295 -25.39 6.24 -4.97
N PRO A 296 -25.85 4.97 -5.08
CA PRO A 296 -25.05 3.87 -5.60
C PRO A 296 -24.46 4.14 -6.99
N ALA A 297 -25.12 4.98 -7.82
CA ALA A 297 -24.62 5.38 -9.14
C ALA A 297 -23.42 6.35 -9.08
N LYS A 298 -23.07 6.82 -7.89
CA LYS A 298 -21.93 7.71 -7.62
C LYS A 298 -20.87 7.03 -6.77
N LEU A 299 -20.92 5.72 -6.56
CA LEU A 299 -19.83 4.99 -5.92
C LEU A 299 -18.57 5.12 -6.80
N GLN A 300 -17.43 5.42 -6.19
CA GLN A 300 -16.13 5.52 -6.86
C GLN A 300 -15.26 4.35 -6.44
N ILE A 301 -14.28 3.99 -7.26
CA ILE A 301 -13.33 2.93 -6.93
C ILE A 301 -12.38 3.34 -5.80
N MET A 302 -12.07 4.63 -5.67
CA MET A 302 -11.12 5.13 -4.68
C MET A 302 -11.55 6.49 -4.11
N TYR A 303 -11.02 6.80 -2.93
CA TYR A 303 -11.31 8.00 -2.17
C TYR A 303 -10.05 8.55 -1.49
N GLY A 304 -10.05 9.84 -1.18
CA GLY A 304 -9.11 10.42 -0.23
C GLY A 304 -9.27 9.78 1.16
N ILE A 305 -8.27 9.95 2.02
CA ILE A 305 -8.17 9.26 3.32
C ILE A 305 -9.33 9.62 4.25
N ARG A 306 -9.90 10.83 4.11
CA ARG A 306 -11.08 11.26 4.88
C ARG A 306 -12.39 11.01 4.13
N GLY A 307 -12.35 10.37 2.96
CA GLY A 307 -13.50 10.07 2.10
C GLY A 307 -13.73 11.12 1.00
N GLU A 308 -12.73 11.95 0.70
CA GLU A 308 -12.80 12.93 -0.38
C GLU A 308 -13.00 12.26 -1.74
N ARG A 309 -13.86 12.85 -2.58
CA ARG A 309 -14.23 12.31 -3.89
C ARG A 309 -13.48 12.92 -5.07
N ARG A 310 -12.81 14.06 -4.84
CA ARG A 310 -12.14 14.85 -5.87
C ARG A 310 -10.64 14.58 -5.78
N LEU A 311 -10.15 13.71 -6.66
CA LEU A 311 -8.75 13.31 -6.74
C LEU A 311 -8.18 13.75 -8.09
N THR A 312 -8.34 15.05 -8.41
CA THR A 312 -7.96 15.62 -9.70
C THR A 312 -6.50 15.30 -10.03
N GLU A 313 -6.30 14.58 -11.13
CA GLU A 313 -4.97 14.25 -11.65
C GLU A 313 -4.35 15.49 -12.32
N PHE A 314 -3.09 15.77 -11.98
CA PHE A 314 -2.27 16.78 -12.66
C PHE A 314 -0.79 16.39 -12.63
N ASP A 315 -0.01 16.94 -13.56
CA ASP A 315 1.42 16.70 -13.69
C ASP A 315 2.23 17.74 -12.91
N VAL A 316 3.25 17.29 -12.16
CA VAL A 316 4.22 18.15 -11.48
C VAL A 316 5.43 18.37 -12.39
N GLU A 317 5.34 19.40 -13.24
CA GLU A 317 6.26 19.57 -14.38
C GLU A 317 7.72 19.83 -13.99
N HIS A 318 7.99 20.44 -12.83
CA HIS A 318 9.36 20.79 -12.41
C HIS A 318 10.15 19.58 -11.90
N LEU A 319 9.49 18.47 -11.55
CA LEU A 319 10.16 17.27 -11.10
C LEU A 319 10.66 16.43 -12.29
N PRO A 320 11.91 15.93 -12.25
CA PRO A 320 12.44 15.02 -13.26
C PRO A 320 11.77 13.63 -13.18
N GLY A 321 11.24 13.25 -12.01
CA GLY A 321 10.71 11.93 -11.72
C GLY A 321 11.81 10.92 -11.38
N TYR A 322 11.42 9.82 -10.74
CA TYR A 322 12.35 8.77 -10.33
C TYR A 322 13.10 8.20 -11.54
N GLU A 323 14.43 8.28 -11.53
CA GLU A 323 15.31 7.91 -12.65
C GLU A 323 14.87 8.53 -14.01
N ASN A 324 14.37 9.77 -13.99
CA ASN A 324 13.85 10.52 -15.14
C ASN A 324 12.55 9.94 -15.75
N SER A 325 11.81 9.14 -14.98
CA SER A 325 10.51 8.59 -15.42
C SER A 325 9.42 9.66 -15.31
N ARG A 326 8.81 10.01 -16.45
CA ARG A 326 7.84 11.12 -16.54
C ARG A 326 6.54 10.66 -17.20
N PRO A 327 5.39 11.27 -16.85
CA PRO A 327 5.23 12.40 -15.94
C PRO A 327 5.26 11.99 -14.46
N VAL A 328 5.48 12.97 -13.58
CA VAL A 328 5.16 12.85 -12.15
C VAL A 328 3.73 13.31 -11.96
N ARG A 329 2.84 12.42 -11.56
CA ARG A 329 1.40 12.66 -11.38
C ARG A 329 1.05 12.81 -9.91
N VAL A 330 0.12 13.71 -9.63
CA VAL A 330 -0.55 13.84 -8.33
C VAL A 330 -2.04 13.79 -8.58
N GLY A 331 -2.78 13.10 -7.71
CA GLY A 331 -4.17 12.74 -8.01
C GLY A 331 -4.27 11.49 -8.88
N ASN A 332 -5.49 11.05 -9.13
CA ASN A 332 -5.72 9.82 -9.88
C ASN A 332 -7.04 9.89 -10.66
N ALA A 333 -6.92 9.86 -11.99
CA ALA A 333 -8.05 9.98 -12.90
C ALA A 333 -9.01 8.77 -12.84
N ALA A 334 -8.58 7.62 -12.33
CA ALA A 334 -9.46 6.47 -12.16
C ALA A 334 -10.60 6.71 -11.15
N SER A 335 -10.49 7.75 -10.31
CA SER A 335 -11.62 8.21 -9.46
C SER A 335 -12.87 8.62 -10.25
N GLU A 336 -12.75 8.90 -11.56
CA GLU A 336 -13.87 9.25 -12.45
C GLU A 336 -14.36 8.08 -13.32
N GLN A 337 -13.68 6.94 -13.27
CA GLN A 337 -14.03 5.73 -14.03
C GLN A 337 -15.28 5.03 -13.48
N PHE A 338 -15.93 4.25 -14.34
CA PHE A 338 -16.99 3.33 -13.96
C PHE A 338 -16.41 1.93 -13.89
N GLN A 339 -16.36 1.38 -12.69
CA GLN A 339 -15.88 0.04 -12.41
C GLN A 339 -17.01 -0.76 -11.79
N LEU A 340 -17.32 -1.91 -12.39
CA LEU A 340 -18.42 -2.75 -11.92
C LEU A 340 -18.00 -3.64 -10.74
N ASP A 341 -16.72 -3.97 -10.65
CA ASP A 341 -16.15 -4.80 -9.60
C ASP A 341 -16.26 -4.18 -8.20
N VAL A 342 -16.21 -2.85 -8.09
CA VAL A 342 -16.36 -2.12 -6.82
C VAL A 342 -17.59 -2.53 -6.02
N TYR A 343 -18.69 -2.87 -6.69
CA TYR A 343 -19.91 -3.31 -6.03
C TYR A 343 -19.74 -4.67 -5.36
N GLY A 344 -19.02 -5.59 -6.01
CA GLY A 344 -18.65 -6.88 -5.46
C GLY A 344 -17.76 -6.75 -4.22
N GLU A 345 -16.81 -5.83 -4.25
CA GLU A 345 -15.89 -5.55 -3.14
C GLU A 345 -16.61 -5.01 -1.91
N VAL A 346 -17.49 -4.04 -2.13
CA VAL A 346 -18.33 -3.44 -1.09
C VAL A 346 -19.23 -4.49 -0.45
N LEU A 347 -19.86 -5.36 -1.23
CA LEU A 347 -20.67 -6.46 -0.70
C LEU A 347 -19.82 -7.56 -0.05
N GLY A 348 -18.62 -7.80 -0.55
CA GLY A 348 -17.64 -8.72 0.03
C GLY A 348 -17.28 -8.33 1.46
N VAL A 349 -16.99 -7.04 1.70
CA VAL A 349 -16.71 -6.55 3.06
C VAL A 349 -17.93 -6.62 3.96
N ALA A 350 -19.11 -6.24 3.47
CA ALA A 350 -20.34 -6.34 4.25
C ALA A 350 -20.58 -7.79 4.72
N HIS A 351 -20.38 -8.74 3.82
CA HIS A 351 -20.50 -10.16 4.11
C HIS A 351 -19.46 -10.62 5.12
N LYS A 352 -18.17 -10.42 4.84
CA LYS A 352 -17.08 -10.88 5.70
C LYS A 352 -17.16 -10.28 7.11
N SER A 353 -17.48 -8.99 7.21
CA SER A 353 -17.71 -8.32 8.49
C SER A 353 -18.84 -8.98 9.28
N ALA A 354 -19.95 -9.31 8.61
CA ALA A 354 -21.07 -9.98 9.26
C ALA A 354 -20.74 -11.42 9.67
N GLU A 355 -19.89 -12.12 8.90
CA GLU A 355 -19.42 -13.46 9.27
C GLU A 355 -18.62 -13.44 10.58
N VAL A 356 -17.67 -12.51 10.69
CA VAL A 356 -16.78 -12.35 11.86
C VAL A 356 -17.57 -11.91 13.09
N LEU A 357 -18.41 -10.90 12.95
CA LEU A 357 -19.19 -10.37 14.07
C LEU A 357 -20.37 -11.27 14.46
N GLY A 358 -20.71 -12.25 13.61
CA GLY A 358 -21.90 -13.07 13.77
C GLY A 358 -23.21 -12.28 13.75
N ALA A 359 -23.18 -11.05 13.23
CA ALA A 359 -24.30 -10.11 13.22
C ALA A 359 -24.16 -9.11 12.07
N ILE A 360 -25.30 -8.60 11.60
CA ILE A 360 -25.37 -7.49 10.65
C ILE A 360 -26.23 -6.37 11.26
N ASP A 361 -25.80 -5.11 11.11
CA ASP A 361 -26.62 -3.97 11.52
C ASP A 361 -27.78 -3.81 10.53
N THR A 362 -28.97 -4.23 10.96
CA THR A 362 -30.20 -4.19 10.14
C THR A 362 -30.60 -2.76 9.75
N ARG A 363 -30.12 -1.72 10.46
CA ARG A 363 -30.33 -0.32 10.08
C ARG A 363 -29.62 0.05 8.78
N LEU A 364 -28.52 -0.64 8.46
CA LEU A 364 -27.77 -0.45 7.21
C LEU A 364 -28.33 -1.28 6.06
N TRP A 365 -29.24 -2.23 6.32
CA TRP A 365 -29.76 -3.13 5.30
C TRP A 365 -30.44 -2.42 4.11
N PRO A 366 -31.27 -1.38 4.29
CA PRO A 366 -31.85 -0.66 3.15
C PRO A 366 -30.80 -0.08 2.20
N ARG A 367 -29.64 0.32 2.74
CA ARG A 367 -28.52 0.83 1.96
C ARG A 367 -27.84 -0.29 1.18
N TRP A 368 -27.56 -1.42 1.81
CA TRP A 368 -27.01 -2.59 1.12
C TRP A 368 -27.94 -3.06 -0.01
N ARG A 369 -29.25 -3.09 0.26
CA ARG A 369 -30.27 -3.41 -0.75
C ARG A 369 -30.23 -2.45 -1.93
N ALA A 370 -30.11 -1.14 -1.69
CA ALA A 370 -30.00 -0.14 -2.76
C ALA A 370 -28.77 -0.37 -3.66
N VAL A 371 -27.64 -0.79 -3.09
CA VAL A 371 -26.43 -1.15 -3.84
C VAL A 371 -26.70 -2.40 -4.70
N ILE A 372 -27.25 -3.46 -4.10
CA ILE A 372 -27.55 -4.72 -4.80
C ILE A 372 -28.55 -4.50 -5.96
N GLU A 373 -29.62 -3.74 -5.70
CA GLU A 373 -30.64 -3.41 -6.70
C GLU A 373 -30.09 -2.50 -7.79
N TYR A 374 -29.16 -1.61 -7.47
CA TYR A 374 -28.49 -0.82 -8.50
C TYR A 374 -27.63 -1.73 -9.40
N THR A 375 -26.80 -2.60 -8.82
CA THR A 375 -25.99 -3.58 -9.58
C THR A 375 -26.85 -4.44 -10.50
N GLU A 376 -28.05 -4.85 -10.06
CA GLU A 376 -29.01 -5.62 -10.87
C GLU A 376 -29.39 -4.93 -12.19
N ASN A 377 -29.35 -3.59 -12.22
CA ASN A 377 -29.68 -2.78 -13.40
C ASN A 377 -28.48 -2.45 -14.30
N ILE A 378 -27.24 -2.59 -13.79
CA ILE A 378 -26.04 -2.12 -14.51
C ILE A 378 -25.03 -3.22 -14.82
N TRP A 379 -25.18 -4.42 -14.27
CA TRP A 379 -24.16 -5.46 -14.40
C TRP A 379 -23.93 -5.91 -15.85
N GLU A 380 -24.87 -5.67 -16.77
CA GLU A 380 -24.70 -5.95 -18.20
C GLU A 380 -23.84 -4.90 -18.92
N LEU A 381 -23.56 -3.74 -18.33
CA LEU A 381 -22.78 -2.68 -18.95
C LEU A 381 -21.28 -3.04 -19.01
N PRO A 382 -20.54 -2.62 -20.05
CA PRO A 382 -19.09 -2.66 -20.02
C PRO A 382 -18.53 -1.61 -19.06
N ASP A 383 -17.35 -1.88 -18.50
CA ASP A 383 -16.70 -1.07 -17.47
C ASP A 383 -15.20 -0.87 -17.78
N ASP A 384 -14.51 -0.15 -16.91
CA ASP A 384 -13.09 0.23 -17.07
C ASP A 384 -12.12 -0.83 -16.49
N GLY A 385 -12.65 -1.87 -15.82
CA GLY A 385 -11.91 -3.04 -15.33
C GLY A 385 -11.05 -2.77 -14.09
N ILE A 386 -10.58 -3.85 -13.47
CA ILE A 386 -9.76 -3.83 -12.24
C ILE A 386 -8.45 -3.05 -12.38
N TRP A 387 -7.87 -3.04 -13.58
CA TRP A 387 -6.58 -2.40 -13.87
C TRP A 387 -6.68 -0.95 -14.34
N GLU A 388 -7.87 -0.35 -14.27
CA GLU A 388 -8.04 1.10 -14.47
C GLU A 388 -7.54 1.58 -15.85
N THR A 389 -7.59 0.70 -16.85
CA THR A 389 -6.99 0.93 -18.16
C THR A 389 -7.52 2.22 -18.78
N ARG A 390 -6.68 2.92 -19.55
CA ARG A 390 -7.09 4.09 -20.32
C ARG A 390 -7.72 3.72 -21.67
N GLY A 391 -7.83 2.42 -21.93
CA GLY A 391 -8.49 1.84 -23.07
C GLY A 391 -10.02 1.97 -23.02
N PRO A 392 -10.71 1.48 -24.05
CA PRO A 392 -12.16 1.48 -24.10
C PRO A 392 -12.78 0.50 -23.10
N ARG A 393 -13.97 0.82 -22.60
CA ARG A 393 -14.75 -0.09 -21.77
C ARG A 393 -15.01 -1.44 -22.44
N ARG A 394 -14.96 -2.50 -21.64
CA ARG A 394 -15.17 -3.89 -22.06
C ARG A 394 -16.05 -4.65 -21.07
N HIS A 395 -16.53 -5.81 -21.46
CA HIS A 395 -17.14 -6.77 -20.52
C HIS A 395 -16.02 -7.58 -19.88
N PHE A 396 -15.25 -6.97 -18.97
CA PHE A 396 -14.14 -7.63 -18.30
C PHE A 396 -14.63 -8.82 -17.48
N THR A 397 -13.99 -9.97 -17.65
CA THR A 397 -14.41 -11.24 -17.03
C THR A 397 -14.42 -11.12 -15.52
N GLN A 398 -13.36 -10.53 -14.93
CA GLN A 398 -13.29 -10.32 -13.49
C GLN A 398 -14.39 -9.37 -12.99
N SER A 399 -14.70 -8.29 -13.70
CA SER A 399 -15.80 -7.38 -13.33
C SER A 399 -17.15 -8.09 -13.28
N LYS A 400 -17.40 -9.03 -14.21
CA LYS A 400 -18.63 -9.84 -14.23
C LYS A 400 -18.65 -10.89 -13.11
N VAL A 401 -17.50 -11.48 -12.78
CA VAL A 401 -17.35 -12.32 -11.59
C VAL A 401 -17.65 -11.52 -10.32
N MET A 402 -17.20 -10.28 -10.21
CA MET A 402 -17.48 -9.44 -9.05
C MET A 402 -18.95 -8.97 -8.99
N ALA A 403 -19.60 -8.78 -10.14
CA ALA A 403 -21.06 -8.62 -10.16
C ALA A 403 -21.79 -9.88 -9.65
N TRP A 404 -21.29 -11.09 -9.96
CA TRP A 404 -21.80 -12.33 -9.37
C TRP A 404 -21.61 -12.36 -7.84
N VAL A 405 -20.45 -11.91 -7.34
CA VAL A 405 -20.15 -11.84 -5.90
C VAL A 405 -21.22 -11.01 -5.17
N VAL A 406 -21.68 -9.89 -5.74
CA VAL A 406 -22.77 -9.08 -5.15
C VAL A 406 -23.97 -9.95 -4.79
N PHE A 407 -24.47 -10.74 -5.74
CA PHE A 407 -25.67 -11.54 -5.54
C PHE A 407 -25.43 -12.80 -4.70
N ASP A 408 -24.28 -13.45 -4.82
CA ASP A 408 -23.91 -14.56 -3.93
C ASP A 408 -23.88 -14.11 -2.46
N ARG A 409 -23.20 -13.00 -2.18
CA ARG A 409 -23.09 -12.46 -0.82
C ARG A 409 -24.42 -11.92 -0.31
N ALA A 410 -25.23 -11.29 -1.17
CA ALA A 410 -26.56 -10.82 -0.83
C ALA A 410 -27.50 -11.96 -0.40
N VAL A 411 -27.52 -13.07 -1.14
CA VAL A 411 -28.32 -14.26 -0.82
C VAL A 411 -27.88 -14.85 0.52
N ARG A 412 -26.57 -15.07 0.72
CA ARG A 412 -26.03 -15.61 1.97
C ARG A 412 -26.34 -14.73 3.19
N LEU A 413 -26.18 -13.42 3.05
CA LEU A 413 -26.51 -12.45 4.11
C LEU A 413 -28.00 -12.48 4.46
N ALA A 414 -28.86 -12.44 3.45
CA ALA A 414 -30.31 -12.42 3.66
C ALA A 414 -30.82 -13.68 4.36
N GLU A 415 -30.32 -14.86 3.96
CA GLU A 415 -30.69 -16.14 4.56
C GLU A 415 -30.15 -16.29 5.98
N ARG A 416 -28.85 -16.03 6.18
CA ARG A 416 -28.19 -16.21 7.49
C ARG A 416 -28.79 -15.32 8.57
N PHE A 417 -29.20 -14.10 8.21
CA PHE A 417 -29.69 -13.09 9.16
C PHE A 417 -31.19 -12.78 9.02
N ALA A 418 -31.94 -13.58 8.25
CA ALA A 418 -33.38 -13.41 8.01
C ALA A 418 -33.76 -11.97 7.59
N LEU A 419 -33.00 -11.39 6.67
CA LEU A 419 -33.21 -10.03 6.19
C LEU A 419 -34.36 -10.00 5.17
N ASP A 420 -35.16 -8.94 5.19
CA ASP A 420 -36.20 -8.70 4.18
C ASP A 420 -35.54 -8.51 2.80
N ALA A 421 -35.73 -9.44 1.87
CA ALA A 421 -35.00 -9.45 0.60
C ALA A 421 -35.74 -10.27 -0.47
N PRO A 422 -35.67 -9.89 -1.76
CA PRO A 422 -36.19 -10.69 -2.85
C PRO A 422 -35.22 -11.84 -3.20
N VAL A 423 -34.96 -12.75 -2.25
CA VAL A 423 -33.91 -13.79 -2.33
C VAL A 423 -33.99 -14.62 -3.62
N GLU A 424 -35.19 -15.08 -4.01
CA GLU A 424 -35.35 -15.86 -5.25
C GLU A 424 -34.96 -15.07 -6.51
N ARG A 425 -35.27 -13.76 -6.55
CA ARG A 425 -34.88 -12.89 -7.66
C ARG A 425 -33.36 -12.78 -7.75
N TRP A 426 -32.70 -12.57 -6.61
CA TRP A 426 -31.24 -12.47 -6.55
C TRP A 426 -30.54 -13.78 -6.89
N ARG A 427 -31.10 -14.94 -6.52
CA ARG A 427 -30.58 -16.24 -6.99
C ARG A 427 -30.65 -16.38 -8.50
N LEU A 428 -31.78 -16.02 -9.12
CA LEU A 428 -31.91 -16.05 -10.58
C LEU A 428 -30.90 -15.12 -11.27
N THR A 429 -30.71 -13.90 -10.75
CA THR A 429 -29.72 -12.96 -11.27
C THR A 429 -28.30 -13.51 -11.11
N ARG A 430 -27.95 -14.03 -9.93
CA ARG A 430 -26.65 -14.70 -9.67
C ARG A 430 -26.39 -15.83 -10.67
N ASP A 431 -27.35 -16.73 -10.83
CA ASP A 431 -27.19 -17.92 -11.68
C ASP A 431 -27.08 -17.53 -13.16
N ARG A 432 -27.79 -16.47 -13.59
CA ARG A 432 -27.67 -15.88 -14.93
C ARG A 432 -26.27 -15.31 -15.17
N ILE A 433 -25.73 -14.51 -14.24
CA ILE A 433 -24.36 -13.97 -14.37
C ILE A 433 -23.35 -15.10 -14.41
N HIS A 434 -23.49 -16.11 -13.54
CA HIS A 434 -22.61 -17.28 -13.52
C HIS A 434 -22.59 -18.01 -14.87
N GLN A 435 -23.77 -18.28 -15.43
CA GLN A 435 -23.90 -18.90 -16.75
C GLN A 435 -23.23 -18.03 -17.83
N GLU A 436 -23.51 -16.72 -17.87
CA GLU A 436 -22.98 -15.82 -18.88
C GLU A 436 -21.45 -15.71 -18.83
N VAL A 437 -20.86 -15.62 -17.63
CA VAL A 437 -19.40 -15.62 -17.45
C VAL A 437 -18.78 -16.93 -17.94
N CYS A 438 -19.39 -18.06 -17.61
CA CYS A 438 -18.90 -19.37 -18.05
C CYS A 438 -19.02 -19.56 -19.57
N GLU A 439 -20.00 -18.93 -20.21
CA GLU A 439 -20.23 -19.04 -21.65
C GLU A 439 -19.36 -18.06 -22.45
N ASN A 440 -19.22 -16.82 -21.99
CA ASN A 440 -18.61 -15.72 -22.76
C ASN A 440 -17.22 -15.32 -22.27
N GLY A 441 -16.90 -15.56 -20.99
CA GLY A 441 -15.60 -15.27 -20.40
C GLY A 441 -14.61 -16.43 -20.48
N PHE A 442 -15.05 -17.63 -20.84
CA PHE A 442 -14.21 -18.82 -20.99
C PHE A 442 -14.01 -19.17 -22.47
N ASP A 443 -12.75 -19.14 -22.91
CA ASP A 443 -12.38 -19.65 -24.22
C ASP A 443 -12.26 -21.18 -24.14
N SER A 444 -13.29 -21.87 -24.64
CA SER A 444 -13.32 -23.34 -24.70
C SER A 444 -12.30 -23.97 -25.65
N ALA A 445 -11.81 -23.23 -26.65
CA ALA A 445 -10.80 -23.73 -27.58
C ALA A 445 -9.41 -23.72 -26.93
N ARG A 446 -9.10 -22.69 -26.15
CA ARG A 446 -7.86 -22.59 -25.37
C ARG A 446 -7.93 -23.25 -24.00
N GLY A 447 -9.14 -23.46 -23.49
CA GLY A 447 -9.39 -23.99 -22.16
C GLY A 447 -9.02 -22.99 -21.06
N THR A 448 -9.34 -21.70 -21.21
CA THR A 448 -9.01 -20.71 -20.18
C THR A 448 -10.00 -19.55 -20.15
N PHE A 449 -10.23 -18.98 -18.96
CA PHE A 449 -10.83 -17.66 -18.85
C PHE A 449 -9.91 -16.59 -19.47
N THR A 450 -10.51 -15.61 -20.12
CA THR A 450 -9.82 -14.51 -20.82
C THR A 450 -10.16 -13.16 -20.20
N GLN A 451 -9.43 -12.11 -20.59
CA GLN A 451 -9.49 -10.78 -20.01
C GLN A 451 -10.90 -10.17 -20.04
N TYR A 452 -11.56 -10.25 -21.19
CA TYR A 452 -12.92 -9.78 -21.40
C TYR A 452 -13.64 -10.67 -22.40
N TYR A 453 -14.97 -10.59 -22.43
CA TYR A 453 -15.78 -11.46 -23.29
C TYR A 453 -15.39 -11.37 -24.77
N GLY A 454 -15.11 -12.54 -25.36
CA GLY A 454 -14.68 -12.67 -26.74
C GLY A 454 -13.22 -12.28 -27.02
N SER A 455 -12.42 -11.95 -26.00
CA SER A 455 -10.98 -11.77 -26.13
C SER A 455 -10.26 -13.11 -26.18
N GLU A 456 -9.14 -13.17 -26.90
CA GLU A 456 -8.14 -14.23 -26.79
C GLU A 456 -7.07 -13.89 -25.73
N GLU A 457 -6.99 -12.65 -25.24
CA GLU A 457 -5.95 -12.22 -24.30
C GLU A 457 -6.21 -12.72 -22.87
N LEU A 458 -5.15 -13.12 -22.18
CA LEU A 458 -5.19 -13.49 -20.76
C LEU A 458 -5.11 -12.27 -19.85
N ASP A 459 -5.62 -12.43 -18.63
CA ASP A 459 -5.47 -11.45 -17.56
C ASP A 459 -5.32 -12.20 -16.23
N ALA A 460 -4.34 -11.83 -15.42
CA ALA A 460 -4.07 -12.50 -14.16
C ALA A 460 -5.21 -12.35 -13.13
N SER A 461 -6.10 -11.36 -13.29
CA SER A 461 -7.26 -11.16 -12.42
C SER A 461 -8.25 -12.33 -12.45
N VAL A 462 -8.24 -13.18 -13.48
CA VAL A 462 -9.06 -14.41 -13.53
C VAL A 462 -8.62 -15.45 -12.48
N LEU A 463 -7.41 -15.33 -11.93
CA LEU A 463 -6.97 -16.15 -10.79
C LEU A 463 -7.81 -15.88 -9.53
N LEU A 464 -8.58 -14.80 -9.47
CA LEU A 464 -9.50 -14.51 -8.38
C LEU A 464 -10.74 -15.41 -8.37
N ILE A 465 -11.07 -16.06 -9.49
CA ILE A 465 -12.26 -16.93 -9.64
C ILE A 465 -12.40 -17.94 -8.48
N PRO A 466 -11.39 -18.78 -8.16
CA PRO A 466 -11.47 -19.68 -7.03
C PRO A 466 -11.42 -18.97 -5.67
N LEU A 467 -10.70 -17.85 -5.57
CA LEU A 467 -10.52 -17.09 -4.33
C LEU A 467 -11.83 -16.47 -3.83
N VAL A 468 -12.64 -15.92 -4.75
CA VAL A 468 -13.95 -15.33 -4.41
C VAL A 468 -15.07 -16.35 -4.35
N GLY A 469 -14.78 -17.63 -4.66
CA GLY A 469 -15.71 -18.74 -4.64
C GLY A 469 -16.63 -18.84 -5.85
N PHE A 470 -16.28 -18.22 -6.98
CA PHE A 470 -17.07 -18.25 -8.21
C PHE A 470 -17.13 -19.66 -8.81
N LEU A 471 -15.99 -20.36 -8.83
CA LEU A 471 -15.90 -21.78 -9.16
C LEU A 471 -15.07 -22.55 -8.12
N PRO A 472 -15.31 -23.86 -7.94
CA PRO A 472 -14.46 -24.68 -7.09
C PRO A 472 -13.00 -24.62 -7.54
N PRO A 473 -12.02 -24.62 -6.62
CA PRO A 473 -10.60 -24.60 -6.98
C PRO A 473 -10.16 -25.78 -7.85
N THR A 474 -10.87 -26.91 -7.77
CA THR A 474 -10.59 -28.14 -8.53
C THR A 474 -11.43 -28.24 -9.82
N ASP A 475 -12.18 -27.21 -10.20
CA ASP A 475 -12.87 -27.18 -11.50
C ASP A 475 -11.83 -27.26 -12.62
N GLU A 476 -12.12 -28.02 -13.68
CA GLU A 476 -11.19 -28.21 -14.81
C GLU A 476 -10.84 -26.86 -15.46
N ARG A 477 -11.81 -25.94 -15.55
CA ARG A 477 -11.62 -24.59 -16.12
C ARG A 477 -10.70 -23.73 -15.27
N VAL A 478 -10.78 -23.87 -13.94
CA VAL A 478 -9.89 -23.16 -13.01
C VAL A 478 -8.48 -23.72 -13.13
N THR A 479 -8.34 -25.05 -13.13
CA THR A 479 -7.04 -25.72 -13.22
C THR A 479 -6.32 -25.34 -14.52
N SER A 480 -7.01 -25.39 -15.66
CA SER A 480 -6.43 -25.02 -16.95
C SER A 480 -6.12 -23.53 -17.06
N THR A 481 -6.91 -22.66 -16.43
CA THR A 481 -6.60 -21.23 -16.34
C THR A 481 -5.37 -20.93 -15.51
N ILE A 482 -5.17 -21.62 -14.38
CA ILE A 482 -3.93 -21.51 -13.58
C ILE A 482 -2.72 -21.86 -14.45
N ASP A 483 -2.79 -22.96 -15.20
CA ASP A 483 -1.72 -23.40 -16.09
C ASP A 483 -1.46 -22.41 -17.22
N ALA A 484 -2.51 -21.86 -17.84
CA ALA A 484 -2.41 -20.87 -18.90
C ALA A 484 -1.74 -19.58 -18.41
N VAL A 485 -2.21 -19.02 -17.28
CA VAL A 485 -1.63 -17.80 -16.69
C VAL A 485 -0.18 -18.01 -16.30
N ALA A 486 0.15 -19.11 -15.61
CA ALA A 486 1.52 -19.40 -15.20
C ALA A 486 2.49 -19.51 -16.39
N LYS A 487 2.01 -20.05 -17.52
CA LYS A 487 2.81 -20.28 -18.72
C LYS A 487 2.94 -19.04 -19.61
N GLU A 488 1.85 -18.30 -19.81
CA GLU A 488 1.76 -17.27 -20.86
C GLU A 488 1.89 -15.85 -20.32
N LEU A 489 1.54 -15.61 -19.05
CA LEU A 489 1.82 -14.33 -18.36
C LEU A 489 3.06 -14.40 -17.46
N GLY A 490 3.69 -15.57 -17.35
CA GLY A 490 4.91 -15.79 -16.58
C GLY A 490 6.15 -15.25 -17.28
N ARG A 491 6.92 -14.39 -16.58
CA ARG A 491 8.24 -13.89 -17.00
C ARG A 491 9.22 -14.09 -15.84
N ASP A 492 10.27 -14.87 -16.06
CA ASP A 492 11.18 -15.37 -15.00
C ASP A 492 10.44 -16.04 -13.80
N GLY A 493 9.23 -16.55 -14.05
CA GLY A 493 8.37 -17.16 -13.03
C GLY A 493 7.57 -16.18 -12.16
N PHE A 494 7.58 -14.89 -12.47
CA PHE A 494 6.64 -13.89 -11.92
C PHE A 494 5.58 -13.53 -12.96
N VAL A 495 4.40 -13.11 -12.51
CA VAL A 495 3.20 -12.96 -13.34
C VAL A 495 2.95 -11.49 -13.66
N SER A 496 2.80 -11.15 -14.95
CA SER A 496 2.30 -9.83 -15.39
C SER A 496 0.78 -9.73 -15.28
N ARG A 497 0.23 -8.51 -15.22
CA ARG A 497 -1.24 -8.29 -15.20
C ARG A 497 -1.90 -8.87 -16.43
N TYR A 498 -1.34 -8.53 -17.60
CA TYR A 498 -1.71 -8.99 -18.94
C TYR A 498 -0.51 -8.76 -19.88
N SER A 499 -0.68 -9.04 -21.17
CA SER A 499 0.35 -8.72 -22.18
C SER A 499 0.19 -7.28 -22.67
N THR A 500 1.07 -6.38 -22.25
CA THR A 500 1.15 -4.98 -22.74
C THR A 500 1.38 -4.88 -24.26
N ALA A 501 1.89 -5.94 -24.89
CA ALA A 501 2.11 -5.99 -26.34
C ALA A 501 0.85 -6.39 -27.15
N HIS A 502 -0.14 -6.99 -26.49
CA HIS A 502 -1.31 -7.56 -27.15
C HIS A 502 -2.65 -6.96 -26.65
N THR A 503 -2.66 -6.37 -25.45
CA THR A 503 -3.80 -5.66 -24.89
C THR A 503 -3.75 -4.17 -25.27
N ASP A 504 -4.86 -3.63 -25.76
CA ASP A 504 -5.07 -2.18 -25.93
C ASP A 504 -5.54 -1.56 -24.60
N ASP A 505 -4.59 -1.26 -23.72
CA ASP A 505 -4.81 -0.63 -22.40
C ASP A 505 -4.82 0.92 -22.47
N GLY A 506 -4.64 1.48 -23.67
CA GLY A 506 -4.57 2.92 -23.91
C GLY A 506 -3.25 3.59 -23.51
N LEU A 507 -2.19 2.83 -23.19
CA LEU A 507 -0.89 3.34 -22.76
C LEU A 507 0.27 2.72 -23.54
N PRO A 508 1.35 3.48 -23.83
CA PRO A 508 2.54 2.93 -24.44
C PRO A 508 3.48 2.31 -23.39
N GLY A 509 4.37 1.43 -23.86
CA GLY A 509 5.47 0.88 -23.06
C GLY A 509 5.12 -0.44 -22.35
N ASP A 510 6.08 -0.95 -21.59
CA ASP A 510 5.92 -2.17 -20.78
C ASP A 510 5.80 -1.82 -19.29
N GLU A 511 5.61 -2.85 -18.47
CA GLU A 511 5.52 -2.80 -17.01
C GLU A 511 6.42 -3.90 -16.40
N GLY A 512 6.70 -3.81 -15.11
CA GLY A 512 7.30 -4.88 -14.34
C GLY A 512 6.32 -6.04 -14.10
N GLN A 513 6.78 -7.09 -13.43
CA GLN A 513 5.92 -8.19 -13.05
C GLN A 513 5.17 -7.82 -11.76
N PHE A 514 3.84 -7.83 -11.83
CA PHE A 514 2.97 -7.39 -10.75
C PHE A 514 2.98 -8.40 -9.60
N LEU A 515 3.52 -8.01 -8.45
CA LEU A 515 3.80 -8.95 -7.37
C LEU A 515 2.51 -9.56 -6.80
N ALA A 516 1.44 -8.77 -6.73
CA ALA A 516 0.13 -9.25 -6.30
C ALA A 516 -0.43 -10.36 -7.22
N CYS A 517 -0.23 -10.27 -8.53
CA CYS A 517 -0.66 -11.32 -9.47
C CYS A 517 0.09 -12.63 -9.23
N SER A 518 1.38 -12.53 -8.88
CA SER A 518 2.19 -13.70 -8.53
C SER A 518 1.71 -14.34 -7.21
N PHE A 519 1.35 -13.55 -6.21
CA PHE A 519 0.76 -14.07 -4.97
C PHE A 519 -0.67 -14.61 -5.15
N TRP A 520 -1.45 -14.09 -6.10
CA TRP A 520 -2.71 -14.72 -6.50
C TRP A 520 -2.48 -16.10 -7.12
N LEU A 521 -1.44 -16.25 -7.95
CA LEU A 521 -1.06 -17.56 -8.49
C LEU A 521 -0.69 -18.53 -7.37
N VAL A 522 0.07 -18.08 -6.36
CA VAL A 522 0.37 -18.90 -5.17
C VAL A 522 -0.91 -19.36 -4.47
N SER A 523 -1.84 -18.43 -4.21
CA SER A 523 -3.12 -18.74 -3.57
C SER A 523 -3.93 -19.75 -4.38
N ALA A 524 -4.05 -19.54 -5.69
CA ALA A 524 -4.78 -20.42 -6.58
C ALA A 524 -4.16 -21.83 -6.66
N LEU A 525 -2.82 -21.93 -6.74
CA LEU A 525 -2.10 -23.20 -6.69
C LEU A 525 -2.35 -23.94 -5.37
N ALA A 526 -2.25 -23.25 -4.24
CA ALA A 526 -2.49 -23.85 -2.93
C ALA A 526 -3.93 -24.38 -2.80
N MET A 527 -4.92 -23.58 -3.21
CA MET A 527 -6.34 -23.98 -3.20
C MET A 527 -6.65 -25.12 -4.17
N ASN A 528 -5.93 -25.21 -5.30
CA ASN A 528 -6.01 -26.30 -6.27
C ASN A 528 -5.29 -27.59 -5.80
N GLY A 529 -4.65 -27.57 -4.63
CA GLY A 529 -3.94 -28.71 -4.04
C GLY A 529 -2.47 -28.84 -4.46
N ARG A 530 -1.95 -27.89 -5.24
CA ARG A 530 -0.56 -27.85 -5.74
C ARG A 530 0.37 -27.12 -4.77
N VAL A 531 0.35 -27.55 -3.50
CA VAL A 531 1.00 -26.86 -2.38
C VAL A 531 2.52 -26.72 -2.54
N THR A 532 3.20 -27.72 -3.12
CA THR A 532 4.65 -27.65 -3.34
C THR A 532 5.04 -26.53 -4.32
N GLU A 533 4.26 -26.38 -5.40
CA GLU A 533 4.48 -25.31 -6.38
C GLU A 533 4.18 -23.94 -5.78
N ALA A 534 3.08 -23.86 -4.99
CA ALA A 534 2.72 -22.65 -4.26
C ALA A 534 3.84 -22.18 -3.32
N ARG A 535 4.42 -23.09 -2.52
CA ARG A 535 5.54 -22.79 -1.61
C ARG A 535 6.79 -22.33 -2.36
N SER A 536 7.15 -23.02 -3.44
CA SER A 536 8.33 -22.65 -4.23
C SER A 536 8.21 -21.26 -4.83
N LEU A 537 7.02 -20.87 -5.31
CA LEU A 537 6.80 -19.52 -5.84
C LEU A 537 6.76 -18.48 -4.71
N PHE A 538 6.11 -18.80 -3.57
CA PHE A 538 6.08 -17.91 -2.41
C PHE A 538 7.48 -17.55 -1.90
N GLU A 539 8.35 -18.55 -1.74
CA GLU A 539 9.72 -18.35 -1.25
C GLU A 539 10.57 -17.52 -2.22
N ARG A 540 10.34 -17.66 -3.54
CA ARG A 540 10.97 -16.78 -4.54
C ARG A 540 10.48 -15.34 -4.43
N LEU A 541 9.18 -15.13 -4.22
CA LEU A 541 8.58 -13.80 -4.09
C LEU A 541 9.06 -13.08 -2.82
N VAL A 542 9.09 -13.77 -1.68
CA VAL A 542 9.64 -13.22 -0.43
C VAL A 542 11.12 -12.91 -0.59
N GLY A 543 11.86 -13.69 -1.36
CA GLY A 543 13.26 -13.39 -1.69
C GLY A 543 13.49 -12.08 -2.45
N LEU A 544 12.44 -11.43 -2.99
CA LEU A 544 12.52 -10.12 -3.63
C LEU A 544 12.39 -8.96 -2.64
N SER A 545 11.96 -9.21 -1.40
CA SER A 545 11.84 -8.17 -0.38
C SER A 545 13.23 -7.62 -0.05
N ASN A 546 13.31 -6.34 0.30
CA ASN A 546 14.57 -5.81 0.81
C ASN A 546 14.92 -6.43 2.18
N ASP A 547 16.06 -6.06 2.73
CA ASP A 547 16.55 -6.47 4.06
C ASP A 547 15.59 -6.19 5.22
N LEU A 548 14.56 -5.36 4.99
CA LEU A 548 13.51 -4.99 5.93
C LEU A 548 12.18 -5.73 5.68
N GLY A 549 12.11 -6.61 4.68
CA GLY A 549 10.93 -7.38 4.32
C GLY A 549 9.88 -6.58 3.53
N LEU A 550 10.26 -5.46 2.90
CA LEU A 550 9.36 -4.58 2.15
C LEU A 550 9.31 -4.93 0.66
N LEU A 551 8.13 -4.83 0.07
CA LEU A 551 7.87 -5.04 -1.36
C LEU A 551 7.21 -3.82 -2.00
N ALA A 552 7.66 -3.46 -3.20
CA ALA A 552 7.01 -2.51 -4.10
C ALA A 552 5.82 -3.16 -4.80
N GLU A 553 5.25 -2.43 -5.76
CA GLU A 553 4.15 -2.88 -6.59
C GLU A 553 4.56 -3.98 -7.58
N GLU A 554 5.70 -3.77 -8.23
CA GLU A 554 6.17 -4.61 -9.32
C GLU A 554 7.67 -4.91 -9.18
N TYR A 555 8.11 -5.88 -9.98
CA TYR A 555 9.52 -6.23 -10.09
C TYR A 555 9.97 -6.27 -11.54
N ASP A 556 11.00 -5.50 -11.87
CA ASP A 556 11.63 -5.54 -13.19
C ASP A 556 12.64 -6.70 -13.23
N VAL A 557 12.28 -7.78 -13.93
CA VAL A 557 13.12 -8.97 -14.06
C VAL A 557 14.38 -8.75 -14.92
N THR A 558 14.38 -7.72 -15.77
CA THR A 558 15.52 -7.41 -16.65
C THR A 558 16.60 -6.68 -15.86
N HIS A 559 16.19 -5.66 -15.09
CA HIS A 559 17.11 -4.89 -14.25
C HIS A 559 17.33 -5.51 -12.86
N GLN A 560 16.49 -6.48 -12.49
CA GLN A 560 16.48 -7.16 -11.19
C GLN A 560 16.28 -6.16 -10.03
N ARG A 561 15.21 -5.37 -10.12
CA ARG A 561 14.93 -4.26 -9.19
C ARG A 561 13.43 -4.15 -8.90
N GLN A 562 13.12 -3.63 -7.72
CA GLN A 562 11.74 -3.24 -7.39
C GLN A 562 11.35 -1.98 -8.18
N VAL A 563 10.13 -1.95 -8.72
CA VAL A 563 9.55 -0.84 -9.49
C VAL A 563 8.08 -0.62 -9.09
N GLY A 564 7.50 0.52 -9.47
CA GLY A 564 6.20 0.98 -8.99
C GLY A 564 6.23 1.50 -7.55
N ASN A 565 5.06 1.79 -6.98
CA ASN A 565 4.96 2.44 -5.67
C ASN A 565 5.46 1.57 -4.50
N PHE A 566 5.94 2.20 -3.42
CA PHE A 566 6.69 1.51 -2.35
C PHE A 566 6.49 2.11 -0.94
N PRO A 567 6.38 1.26 0.11
CA PRO A 567 5.94 -0.14 0.02
C PRO A 567 4.50 -0.20 -0.51
N GLN A 568 4.15 -1.30 -1.19
CA GLN A 568 2.83 -1.46 -1.80
C GLN A 568 1.90 -2.29 -0.91
N ALA A 569 0.76 -1.73 -0.52
CA ALA A 569 -0.25 -2.43 0.26
C ALA A 569 -0.72 -3.70 -0.45
N PHE A 570 -1.02 -3.63 -1.74
CA PHE A 570 -1.53 -4.76 -2.51
C PHE A 570 -0.60 -5.98 -2.51
N SER A 571 0.71 -5.76 -2.64
CA SER A 571 1.74 -6.81 -2.56
C SER A 571 1.76 -7.45 -1.17
N HIS A 572 1.71 -6.65 -0.10
CA HIS A 572 1.68 -7.16 1.27
C HIS A 572 0.36 -7.87 1.64
N LEU A 573 -0.78 -7.38 1.14
CA LEU A 573 -2.09 -8.02 1.34
C LEU A 573 -2.15 -9.41 0.71
N THR A 574 -1.68 -9.52 -0.53
CA THR A 574 -1.70 -10.77 -1.27
C THR A 574 -0.64 -11.75 -0.77
N LEU A 575 0.50 -11.29 -0.23
CA LEU A 575 1.45 -12.11 0.52
C LEU A 575 0.76 -12.78 1.72
N VAL A 576 0.03 -12.03 2.55
CA VAL A 576 -0.69 -12.60 3.69
C VAL A 576 -1.72 -13.63 3.22
N GLY A 577 -2.50 -13.29 2.19
CA GLY A 577 -3.48 -14.21 1.60
C GLY A 577 -2.86 -15.52 1.11
N ALA A 578 -1.70 -15.44 0.43
CA ALA A 578 -0.97 -16.60 -0.06
C ALA A 578 -0.42 -17.48 1.07
N ALA A 579 0.13 -16.89 2.13
CA ALA A 579 0.59 -17.63 3.31
C ALA A 579 -0.56 -18.37 4.02
N VAL A 580 -1.72 -17.70 4.15
CA VAL A 580 -2.94 -18.30 4.70
C VAL A 580 -3.43 -19.46 3.83
N ALA A 581 -3.44 -19.29 2.50
CA ALA A 581 -3.85 -20.33 1.57
C ALA A 581 -2.94 -21.58 1.65
N ILE A 582 -1.62 -21.39 1.74
CA ILE A 582 -0.65 -22.48 1.94
C ILE A 582 -0.91 -23.20 3.28
N THR A 583 -1.13 -22.44 4.35
CA THR A 583 -1.40 -23.00 5.69
C THR A 583 -2.69 -23.83 5.71
N ALA A 584 -3.76 -23.30 5.10
CA ALA A 584 -5.04 -24.00 5.00
C ALA A 584 -4.92 -25.30 4.19
N ALA A 585 -4.24 -25.26 3.05
CA ALA A 585 -4.04 -26.43 2.20
C ALA A 585 -3.18 -27.52 2.88
N ALA A 586 -2.15 -27.12 3.64
CA ALA A 586 -1.31 -28.03 4.41
C ALA A 586 -2.04 -28.70 5.60
N SER A 587 -3.12 -28.08 6.10
CA SER A 587 -3.93 -28.63 7.19
C SER A 587 -5.04 -29.59 6.71
N ALA A 588 -5.35 -29.55 5.41
CA ALA A 588 -6.40 -30.37 4.80
C ALA A 588 -5.89 -31.70 4.22
N GLY A 589 -4.57 -31.81 3.98
CA GLY A 589 -3.88 -33.04 3.58
C GLY A 589 -3.29 -33.78 4.77
#